data_AF-A0A2V5LI05-F1
#
_entry.id   AF-A0A2V5LI05-F1
#
_cell.length_a   1.000
_cell.length_b   1.000
_cell.length_c   1.000
_cell.angle_alpha   90.00
_cell.angle_beta   90.00
_cell.angle_gamma   90.00
#
_symmetry.space_group_name_H-M   'P 1'
#
loop_
_entity.id
_entity.type
_entity.pdbx_description
1 polymer ?
#
loop_
_entity_poly.entity_id
_entity_poly.type
_entity_poly.pdbx_seq_one_letter_code
_entity_poly.pdbx_strand_id
1 'polypeptide(L)' 'MLRLHAWFSRLLGLFRKKSRDAEMAEEIQQHVDLLTERNIAAGMLPYEARNAALRQFGGVEQV' A
#
# COMPACT_ATOMS: atom_id res chain seq x y z
N MET A 1 12.52 -38.71 -7.09
CA MET A 1 12.97 -37.72 -6.09
C MET A 1 12.78 -36.28 -6.61
N LEU A 2 11.54 -35.83 -6.89
CA LEU A 2 11.29 -34.51 -7.51
C LEU A 2 10.12 -33.72 -6.88
N ARG A 3 9.46 -34.28 -5.86
CA ARG A 3 8.27 -33.64 -5.25
C ARG A 3 8.61 -32.62 -4.16
N LEU A 4 9.76 -32.77 -3.49
CA LEU A 4 10.22 -31.84 -2.47
C LEU A 4 10.57 -30.47 -3.07
N HIS A 5 11.36 -30.44 -4.16
CA HIS A 5 11.76 -29.18 -4.80
C HIS A 5 10.58 -28.34 -5.29
N ALA A 6 9.58 -28.96 -5.93
CA ALA A 6 8.40 -28.25 -6.40
C ALA A 6 7.56 -27.65 -5.24
N TRP A 7 7.53 -28.33 -4.09
CA TRP A 7 6.82 -27.85 -2.90
C TRP A 7 7.55 -26.69 -2.23
N PHE A 8 8.89 -26.75 -2.12
CA PHE A 8 9.71 -25.63 -1.64
C PHE A 8 9.60 -24.39 -2.53
N SER A 9 9.62 -24.55 -3.87
CA SER A 9 9.43 -23.41 -4.80
C SER A 9 8.05 -22.75 -4.64
N ARG A 10 7.00 -23.53 -4.34
CA ARG A 10 5.66 -23.01 -4.06
C ARG A 10 5.60 -22.24 -2.74
N LEU A 11 6.24 -22.75 -1.69
CA LEU A 11 6.30 -22.10 -0.37
C LEU A 11 7.06 -20.77 -0.45
N LEU A 12 8.24 -20.77 -1.10
CA LEU A 12 9.04 -19.56 -1.36
C LEU A 12 8.28 -18.54 -2.20
N GLY A 13 7.51 -18.99 -3.20
CA GLY A 13 6.66 -18.12 -4.02
C GLY A 13 5.59 -17.40 -3.21
N LEU A 14 4.95 -18.09 -2.25
CA LEU A 14 3.94 -17.50 -1.35
C LEU A 14 4.57 -16.50 -0.35
N PHE A 15 5.73 -16.81 0.23
CA PHE A 15 6.46 -15.88 1.10
C PHE A 15 6.94 -14.63 0.35
N ARG A 16 7.47 -14.80 -0.86
CA ARG A 16 7.90 -13.67 -1.70
C ARG A 16 6.71 -12.82 -2.17
N LYS A 17 5.56 -13.44 -2.44
CA LYS A 17 4.32 -12.71 -2.73
C LYS A 17 3.87 -11.89 -1.53
N LYS A 18 3.85 -12.47 -0.33
CA LYS A 18 3.50 -11.74 0.90
C LYS A 18 4.44 -10.57 1.18
N SER A 19 5.74 -10.74 0.92
CA SER A 19 6.72 -9.65 1.05
C SER A 19 6.48 -8.54 0.03
N ARG A 20 6.22 -8.88 -1.23
CA ARG A 20 5.88 -7.89 -2.27
C ARG A 20 4.56 -7.19 -1.99
N ASP A 21 3.56 -7.90 -1.50
CA ASP A 21 2.27 -7.32 -1.16
C ASP A 21 2.42 -6.35 0.05
N ALA A 22 3.33 -6.63 0.99
CA ALA A 22 3.67 -5.74 2.10
C ALA A 22 4.48 -4.51 1.65
N GLU A 23 5.48 -4.70 0.80
CA GLU A 23 6.28 -3.61 0.20
C GLU A 23 5.39 -2.66 -0.61
N MET A 24 4.47 -3.21 -1.41
CA MET A 24 3.47 -2.42 -2.13
C MET A 24 2.53 -1.66 -1.17
N ALA A 25 2.10 -2.27 -0.07
CA ALA A 25 1.28 -1.57 0.92
C ALA A 25 2.04 -0.42 1.60
N GLU A 26 3.34 -0.58 1.79
CA GLU A 26 4.23 0.42 2.38
C GLU A 26 4.45 1.61 1.44
N GLU A 27 4.69 1.36 0.14
CA GLU A 27 4.76 2.41 -0.89
C GLU A 27 3.46 3.23 -0.98
N ILE A 28 2.31 2.55 -0.87
CA ILE A 28 0.99 3.20 -0.87
C ILE A 28 0.82 4.10 0.36
N GLN A 29 1.17 3.61 1.55
CA GLN A 29 1.11 4.44 2.77
C GLN A 29 2.00 5.67 2.63
N GLN A 30 3.24 5.51 2.16
CA GLN A 30 4.16 6.62 1.95
C GLN A 30 3.58 7.67 1.00
N HIS A 31 2.89 7.26 -0.07
CA HIS A 31 2.25 8.20 -0.99
C HIS A 31 1.07 8.95 -0.34
N VAL A 32 0.24 8.25 0.43
CA VAL A 32 -0.88 8.86 1.18
C VAL A 32 -0.37 9.85 2.23
N ASP A 33 0.71 9.52 2.92
CA ASP A 33 1.32 10.39 3.93
C ASP A 33 1.87 11.67 3.29
N LEU A 34 2.60 11.56 2.17
CA LEU A 34 3.09 12.72 1.42
C LEU A 34 1.96 13.63 0.91
N LEU A 35 0.85 13.05 0.43
CA LEU A 35 -0.32 13.84 0.04
C LEU A 35 -0.99 14.49 1.25
N THR A 36 -1.06 13.78 2.38
CA THR A 36 -1.61 14.30 3.65
C THR A 36 -0.80 15.49 4.12
N GLU A 37 0.52 15.40 4.16
CA GLU A 37 1.42 16.49 4.55
C GLU A 37 1.27 17.71 3.64
N ARG A 38 1.17 17.50 2.33
CA ARG A 38 0.91 18.60 1.37
C ARG A 38 -0.43 19.28 1.63
N ASN A 39 -1.48 18.52 1.90
CA ASN A 39 -2.80 19.07 2.19
C ASN A 39 -2.81 19.85 3.51
N ILE A 40 -2.09 19.37 4.54
CA ILE A 40 -1.87 20.10 5.80
C ILE A 40 -1.12 21.40 5.53
N ALA A 41 -0.04 21.34 4.74
CA ALA A 41 0.74 22.53 4.38
C ALA A 41 -0.08 23.54 3.55
N ALA A 42 -1.07 23.07 2.80
CA ALA A 42 -2.05 23.90 2.10
C ALA A 42 -3.15 24.46 3.01
N GLY A 43 -3.12 24.15 4.31
CA GLY A 43 -4.03 24.69 5.33
C GLY A 43 -5.20 23.77 5.72
N MET A 44 -5.26 22.53 5.23
CA MET A 44 -6.28 21.58 5.67
C MET A 44 -6.03 21.07 7.09
N LEU A 45 -7.12 20.77 7.81
CA LEU A 45 -7.02 20.06 9.08
C LEU A 45 -6.48 18.63 8.85
N PRO A 46 -5.67 18.07 9.77
CA PRO A 46 -5.02 16.77 9.57
C PRO A 46 -5.98 15.63 9.18
N TYR A 47 -7.17 15.59 9.79
CA TYR A 47 -8.20 14.61 9.47
C TYR A 47 -8.74 14.77 8.04
N GLU A 48 -9.01 16.01 7.62
CA GLU A 48 -9.50 16.33 6.28
C GLU A 48 -8.42 16.08 5.22
N ALA A 49 -7.18 16.44 5.52
CA ALA A 49 -6.01 16.23 4.69
C ALA A 49 -5.79 14.74 4.38
N ARG A 50 -5.90 13.87 5.40
CA ARG A 50 -5.76 12.42 5.24
C ARG A 50 -6.90 11.85 4.41
N ASN A 51 -8.13 12.30 4.66
CA ASN A 51 -9.29 11.86 3.87
C ASN A 51 -9.19 12.32 2.41
N ALA A 52 -8.73 13.55 2.16
CA ALA A 52 -8.47 14.05 0.82
C ALA A 52 -7.35 13.26 0.12
N ALA A 53 -6.26 12.95 0.82
CA ALA A 53 -5.17 12.12 0.30
C ALA A 53 -5.66 10.71 -0.07
N LEU A 54 -6.47 10.08 0.78
CA LEU A 54 -7.07 8.77 0.50
C LEU A 54 -8.04 8.81 -0.69
N ARG A 55 -8.86 9.87 -0.85
CA ARG A 55 -9.75 10.04 -2.02
C ARG A 55 -8.96 10.28 -3.31
N GLN A 56 -7.87 11.02 -3.23
CA GLN A 56 -6.99 11.30 -4.36
C GLN A 56 -6.19 10.06 -4.77
N PHE A 57 -5.74 9.27 -3.80
CA PHE A 57 -5.02 8.02 -4.04
C PHE A 57 -5.95 6.89 -4.52
N GLY A 58 -7.09 6.70 -3.86
CA GLY A 58 -8.07 5.66 -4.16
C GLY A 58 -9.04 5.99 -5.29
N GLY A 59 -8.96 7.20 -5.87
CA GLY A 59 -9.71 7.61 -7.05
C GLY A 59 -11.22 7.38 -6.95
N VAL A 60 -11.94 8.25 -6.24
CA VAL A 60 -13.41 8.42 -6.44
C VAL A 60 -14.20 7.11 -6.32
N GLU A 61 -14.01 6.32 -5.26
CA GLU A 61 -14.90 5.20 -4.96
C GLU A 61 -15.48 5.33 -3.55
N GLN A 62 -16.26 6.40 -3.35
CA GLN A 62 -17.25 6.50 -2.29
C GLN A 62 -18.54 7.00 -2.95
N VAL A 63 -19.28 6.08 -3.58
CA VAL A 63 -20.72 6.22 -3.75
C VAL A 63 -21.37 5.47 -2.60
#